data_AF-A0A702B8G3-F1
#
_entry.id   AF-A0A702B8G3-F1
#
_cell.length_a   1.000
_cell.length_b   1.000
_cell.length_c   1.000
_cell.angle_alpha   90.00
_cell.angle_beta   90.00
_cell.angle_gamma   90.00
#
_symmetry.space_group_name_H-M   'P 1'
#
loop_
_entity.id
_entity.type
_entity.pdbx_description
1 polymer ?
#
loop_
_entity_poly.entity_id
_entity_poly.type
_entity_poly.pdbx_seq_one_letter_code
_entity_poly.pdbx_strand_id
1 'polypeptide(L)'
;MSLHSPGQAFRAALAKENPLQIVGAINANHALLAQRAGYQAIYLSGGGVAAGSLGLPDLGISTLDDVLTDIRRITDVCPLPLLVDADIGFGSSAFNVARTVKSIAKAGAAALHIEDQVGAKRCGHRPNKAIVSKEEMVDRIRAAVDARTDPNFVIMARTDALAVEGLEAALDRAQAYVDAGADMLFPEAITELSMYRQFADVAQVPILANITEFGATPLFTTDELRSAHVAMALYPLSAFRAMNRAAEKVYTVLRQEGTQKNVIDIMQTRNELYESINYYQFEEKLDALYRNKKS
;
A
#
# COMPACT_ATOMS: atom_id res chain seq x y z
N MET A 1 -9.99 22.42 -18.04
CA MET A 1 -9.80 20.97 -17.83
C MET A 1 -9.57 20.77 -16.35
N SER A 2 -10.31 19.88 -15.69
CA SER A 2 -10.02 19.52 -14.30
C SER A 2 -8.68 18.78 -14.24
N LEU A 3 -7.84 19.07 -13.24
CA LEU A 3 -6.63 18.28 -13.00
C LEU A 3 -7.02 16.83 -12.64
N HIS A 4 -6.20 15.87 -13.05
CA HIS A 4 -6.38 14.46 -12.69
C HIS A 4 -6.27 14.29 -11.17
N SER A 5 -7.23 13.58 -10.57
CA SER A 5 -7.23 13.22 -9.14
C SER A 5 -6.94 11.72 -8.99
N PRO A 6 -5.78 11.32 -8.43
CA PRO A 6 -5.51 9.92 -8.10
C PRO A 6 -6.56 9.33 -7.15
N GLY A 7 -7.05 10.13 -6.18
CA GLY A 7 -8.12 9.70 -5.26
C GLY A 7 -9.43 9.36 -5.98
N GLN A 8 -9.81 10.15 -6.99
CA GLN A 8 -10.97 9.84 -7.83
C GLN A 8 -10.77 8.54 -8.62
N ALA A 9 -9.57 8.31 -9.16
CA ALA A 9 -9.25 7.07 -9.85
C ALA A 9 -9.33 5.84 -8.94
N PHE A 10 -8.87 5.95 -7.68
CA PHE A 10 -8.99 4.88 -6.69
C PHE A 10 -10.45 4.53 -6.37
N ARG A 11 -11.30 5.53 -6.15
CA ARG A 11 -12.75 5.32 -5.95
C ARG A 11 -13.42 4.71 -7.19
N ALA A 12 -12.98 5.09 -8.38
CA ALA A 12 -13.47 4.49 -9.62
C ALA A 12 -13.01 3.02 -9.80
N ALA A 13 -11.83 2.65 -9.32
CA ALA A 13 -11.35 1.27 -9.33
C ALA A 13 -12.21 0.37 -8.44
N LEU A 14 -12.57 0.83 -7.24
CA LEU A 14 -13.49 0.15 -6.32
C LEU A 14 -14.86 -0.14 -6.94
N ALA A 15 -15.36 0.75 -7.80
CA ALA A 15 -16.63 0.56 -8.47
C ALA A 15 -16.58 -0.47 -9.63
N LYS A 16 -15.36 -0.75 -10.15
CA LYS A 16 -15.16 -1.64 -11.30
C LYS A 16 -14.78 -3.06 -10.90
N GLU A 17 -14.23 -3.25 -9.70
CA GLU A 17 -13.71 -4.53 -9.23
C GLU A 17 -14.12 -4.76 -7.77
N ASN A 18 -14.72 -5.91 -7.47
CA ASN A 18 -15.21 -6.23 -6.12
C ASN A 18 -14.91 -7.71 -5.76
N PRO A 19 -14.05 -7.99 -4.77
CA PRO A 19 -13.15 -7.03 -4.12
C PRO A 19 -12.09 -6.52 -5.10
N LEU A 20 -11.70 -5.25 -4.99
CA LEU A 20 -10.57 -4.68 -5.72
C LEU A 20 -9.27 -5.30 -5.20
N GLN A 21 -8.50 -5.96 -6.07
CA GLN A 21 -7.16 -6.42 -5.73
C GLN A 21 -6.17 -5.26 -5.75
N ILE A 22 -5.46 -5.07 -4.64
CA ILE A 22 -4.43 -4.05 -4.48
C ILE A 22 -3.12 -4.76 -4.15
N VAL A 23 -2.12 -4.61 -5.02
CA VAL A 23 -0.82 -5.28 -4.84
C VAL A 23 0.27 -4.33 -4.40
N GLY A 24 1.10 -4.79 -3.47
CA GLY A 24 2.31 -4.09 -3.05
C GLY A 24 3.33 -4.00 -4.17
N ALA A 25 3.74 -2.78 -4.51
CA ALA A 25 4.83 -2.51 -5.44
C ALA A 25 5.99 -1.86 -4.68
N ILE A 26 7.08 -2.60 -4.49
CA ILE A 26 8.23 -2.14 -3.70
C ILE A 26 8.97 -0.95 -4.33
N ASN A 27 8.85 -0.78 -5.65
CA ASN A 27 9.48 0.30 -6.41
C ASN A 27 8.71 0.57 -7.71
N ALA A 28 9.13 1.61 -8.42
CA ALA A 28 8.52 2.05 -9.67
C ALA A 28 8.49 0.97 -10.77
N ASN A 29 9.54 0.15 -10.88
CA ASN A 29 9.58 -0.95 -11.86
C ASN A 29 8.47 -1.98 -11.56
N HIS A 30 8.31 -2.39 -10.31
CA HIS A 30 7.25 -3.31 -9.91
C HIS A 30 5.85 -2.71 -10.05
N ALA A 31 5.70 -1.39 -9.91
CA ALA A 31 4.44 -0.71 -10.20
C ALA A 31 4.05 -0.83 -11.68
N LEU A 32 5.01 -0.71 -12.61
CA LEU A 32 4.78 -0.92 -14.05
C LEU A 32 4.48 -2.39 -14.37
N LEU A 33 5.15 -3.33 -13.69
CA LEU A 33 4.83 -4.76 -13.82
C LEU A 33 3.41 -5.07 -13.34
N ALA A 34 2.99 -4.50 -12.20
CA ALA A 34 1.62 -4.63 -11.71
C ALA A 34 0.60 -4.03 -12.69
N GLN A 35 0.89 -2.85 -13.25
CA GLN A 35 0.04 -2.25 -14.28
C GLN A 35 -0.10 -3.15 -15.52
N ARG A 36 1.01 -3.68 -16.02
CA ARG A 36 1.00 -4.60 -17.18
C ARG A 36 0.25 -5.90 -16.90
N ALA A 37 0.26 -6.36 -15.64
CA ALA A 37 -0.50 -7.52 -15.21
C ALA A 37 -2.03 -7.26 -15.09
N GLY A 38 -2.48 -6.01 -15.22
CA GLY A 38 -3.89 -5.64 -15.28
C GLY A 38 -4.49 -5.10 -13.98
N TYR A 39 -3.71 -4.95 -12.91
CA TYR A 39 -4.19 -4.37 -11.66
C TYR A 39 -4.69 -2.94 -11.84
N GLN A 40 -5.73 -2.56 -11.10
CA GLN A 40 -6.34 -1.24 -11.16
C GLN A 40 -5.92 -0.31 -10.01
N ALA A 41 -5.21 -0.84 -9.01
CA ALA A 41 -4.64 -0.08 -7.89
C ALA A 41 -3.40 -0.80 -7.34
N ILE A 42 -2.49 -0.03 -6.73
CA ILE A 42 -1.25 -0.52 -6.14
C ILE A 42 -1.05 0.02 -4.73
N TYR A 43 -0.13 -0.58 -3.99
CA TYR A 43 0.15 -0.26 -2.60
C TYR A 43 1.63 0.00 -2.33
N LEU A 44 1.93 0.99 -1.49
CA LEU A 44 3.24 1.21 -0.89
C LEU A 44 3.19 0.80 0.59
N SER A 45 3.82 -0.34 0.89
CA SER A 45 3.91 -0.90 2.24
C SER A 45 4.92 -0.16 3.10
N GLY A 46 4.55 0.23 4.33
CA GLY A 46 5.48 0.86 5.28
C GLY A 46 6.61 -0.09 5.67
N GLY A 47 6.26 -1.35 5.97
CA GLY A 47 7.25 -2.41 6.18
C GLY A 47 8.06 -2.75 4.92
N GLY A 48 7.52 -2.50 3.73
CA GLY A 48 8.24 -2.59 2.46
C GLY A 48 9.30 -1.50 2.31
N VAL A 49 8.96 -0.24 2.61
CA VAL A 49 9.93 0.87 2.63
C VAL A 49 11.03 0.59 3.65
N ALA A 50 10.66 0.21 4.88
CA ALA A 50 11.64 -0.11 5.93
C ALA A 50 12.58 -1.25 5.49
N ALA A 51 12.04 -2.42 5.12
CA ALA A 51 12.87 -3.59 4.85
C ALA A 51 13.54 -3.57 3.47
N GLY A 52 12.84 -3.12 2.45
CA GLY A 52 13.31 -3.12 1.06
C GLY A 52 14.15 -1.89 0.71
N SER A 53 13.63 -0.69 0.98
CA SER A 53 14.32 0.55 0.62
C SER A 53 15.43 0.91 1.60
N LEU A 54 15.27 0.61 2.89
CA LEU A 54 16.25 0.97 3.93
C LEU A 54 17.05 -0.21 4.49
N GLY A 55 16.61 -1.46 4.30
CA GLY A 55 17.23 -2.62 4.94
C GLY A 55 17.04 -2.65 6.46
N LEU A 56 15.98 -2.04 6.98
CA LEU A 56 15.67 -1.86 8.40
C LEU A 56 14.40 -2.61 8.81
N PRO A 57 14.28 -2.99 10.10
CA PRO A 57 13.05 -3.59 10.60
C PRO A 57 11.90 -2.59 10.67
N ASP A 58 10.68 -3.09 10.48
CA ASP A 58 9.45 -2.30 10.53
C ASP A 58 9.03 -1.96 11.97
N LEU A 59 9.76 -1.02 12.59
CA LEU A 59 9.63 -0.60 13.99
C LEU A 59 9.52 0.92 14.15
N GLY A 60 8.94 1.60 13.16
CA GLY A 60 8.78 3.06 13.16
C GLY A 60 10.10 3.83 13.02
N ILE A 61 11.09 3.23 12.33
CA ILE A 61 12.40 3.86 12.06
C ILE A 61 12.34 4.70 10.78
N SER A 62 11.60 4.23 9.77
CA SER A 62 11.36 4.97 8.53
C SER A 62 10.68 6.30 8.81
N THR A 63 11.10 7.32 8.06
CA THR A 63 10.56 8.67 8.16
C THR A 63 9.56 8.96 7.04
N LEU A 64 8.81 10.06 7.19
CA LEU A 64 7.95 10.55 6.12
C LEU A 64 8.72 10.74 4.81
N ASP A 65 9.95 11.27 4.86
CA ASP A 65 10.73 11.58 3.66
C ASP A 65 11.19 10.32 2.90
N ASP A 66 11.43 9.21 3.60
CA ASP A 66 11.71 7.91 2.98
C ASP A 66 10.49 7.44 2.17
N VAL A 67 9.31 7.50 2.78
CA VAL A 67 8.04 7.13 2.12
C VAL A 67 7.74 8.06 0.94
N LEU A 68 7.89 9.38 1.12
CA LEU A 68 7.66 10.36 0.05
C LEU A 68 8.59 10.14 -1.15
N THR A 69 9.83 9.71 -0.91
CA THR A 69 10.77 9.42 -1.99
C THR A 69 10.25 8.28 -2.88
N ASP A 70 9.73 7.21 -2.28
CA ASP A 70 9.20 6.07 -3.03
C ASP A 70 7.84 6.37 -3.67
N ILE A 71 6.98 7.17 -3.04
CA ILE A 71 5.73 7.65 -3.66
C ILE A 71 6.04 8.38 -4.98
N ARG A 72 6.96 9.36 -4.96
CA ARG A 72 7.30 10.14 -6.16
C ARG A 72 7.86 9.24 -7.25
N ARG A 73 8.84 8.38 -6.91
CA ARG A 73 9.41 7.41 -7.86
C ARG A 73 8.35 6.56 -8.56
N ILE A 74 7.36 6.07 -7.81
CA ILE A 74 6.28 5.23 -8.35
C ILE A 74 5.32 6.06 -9.21
N THR A 75 4.78 7.14 -8.66
CA THR A 75 3.68 7.90 -9.28
C THR A 75 4.13 8.81 -10.43
N ASP A 76 5.42 9.16 -10.50
CA ASP A 76 5.98 9.90 -11.64
C ASP A 76 5.95 9.08 -12.95
N VAL A 77 5.89 7.75 -12.86
CA VAL A 77 5.96 6.85 -14.03
C VAL A 77 4.77 5.90 -14.17
N CYS A 78 4.11 5.55 -13.07
CA CYS A 78 2.96 4.64 -13.06
C CYS A 78 1.67 5.43 -12.79
N PRO A 79 0.67 5.39 -13.69
CA PRO A 79 -0.58 6.15 -13.55
C PRO A 79 -1.61 5.48 -12.62
N LEU A 80 -1.34 4.27 -12.12
CA LEU A 80 -2.28 3.59 -11.21
C LEU A 80 -2.40 4.34 -9.88
N PRO A 81 -3.61 4.40 -9.28
CA PRO A 81 -3.78 5.01 -7.98
C PRO A 81 -3.03 4.20 -6.91
N LEU A 82 -2.21 4.91 -6.12
CA LEU A 82 -1.37 4.35 -5.07
C LEU A 82 -2.01 4.58 -3.69
N LEU A 83 -2.29 3.48 -2.97
CA LEU A 83 -2.58 3.48 -1.53
C LEU A 83 -1.26 3.42 -0.74
N VAL A 84 -1.13 4.25 0.28
CA VAL A 84 0.12 4.38 1.07
C VAL A 84 -0.12 4.04 2.53
N ASP A 85 0.80 3.27 3.11
CA ASP A 85 0.95 3.13 4.56
C ASP A 85 1.54 4.40 5.18
N ALA A 86 0.78 5.11 6.00
CA ALA A 86 1.24 6.31 6.69
C ALA A 86 1.53 6.08 8.18
N ASP A 87 1.63 4.81 8.62
CA ASP A 87 1.78 4.42 10.03
C ASP A 87 0.80 5.22 10.92
N ILE A 88 1.30 5.93 11.94
CA ILE A 88 0.52 6.77 12.85
C ILE A 88 0.44 8.24 12.40
N GLY A 89 0.92 8.57 11.20
CA GLY A 89 0.99 9.95 10.66
C GLY A 89 2.34 10.66 10.83
N PHE A 90 3.44 9.92 11.10
CA PHE A 90 4.83 10.41 11.20
C PHE A 90 5.05 11.59 12.17
N GLY A 91 4.40 11.54 13.34
CA GLY A 91 4.68 12.41 14.47
C GLY A 91 3.58 12.34 15.53
N SER A 92 3.77 13.04 16.64
CA SER A 92 2.90 12.92 17.83
C SER A 92 1.77 13.94 17.90
N SER A 93 1.71 14.91 16.99
CA SER A 93 0.70 15.97 17.00
C SER A 93 -0.16 15.98 15.74
N ALA A 94 -1.34 16.59 15.84
CA ALA A 94 -2.22 16.84 14.70
C ALA A 94 -1.51 17.61 13.55
N PHE A 95 -0.53 18.47 13.87
CA PHE A 95 0.27 19.18 12.86
C PHE A 95 1.13 18.24 12.03
N ASN A 96 1.67 17.17 12.64
CA ASN A 96 2.43 16.15 11.94
C ASN A 96 1.53 15.37 10.98
N VAL A 97 0.36 14.93 11.47
CA VAL A 97 -0.65 14.25 10.65
C VAL A 97 -1.04 15.11 9.46
N ALA A 98 -1.35 16.40 9.68
CA ALA A 98 -1.72 17.31 8.62
C ALA A 98 -0.61 17.51 7.58
N ARG A 99 0.65 17.65 8.01
CA ARG A 99 1.81 17.72 7.11
C ARG A 99 1.94 16.43 6.30
N THR A 100 1.78 15.27 6.93
CA THR A 100 1.82 13.95 6.29
C THR A 100 0.78 13.84 5.18
N VAL A 101 -0.50 14.10 5.47
CA VAL A 101 -1.58 14.03 4.46
C VAL A 101 -1.28 14.93 3.27
N LYS A 102 -0.97 16.22 3.51
CA LYS A 102 -0.70 17.18 2.43
C LYS A 102 0.52 16.79 1.60
N SER A 103 1.55 16.20 2.23
CA SER A 103 2.78 15.81 1.56
C SER A 103 2.59 14.55 0.72
N ILE A 104 1.90 13.54 1.25
CA ILE A 104 1.58 12.29 0.54
C ILE A 104 0.67 12.57 -0.66
N ALA A 105 -0.39 13.37 -0.48
CA ALA A 105 -1.27 13.78 -1.57
C ALA A 105 -0.50 14.56 -2.65
N LYS A 106 0.34 15.54 -2.27
CA LYS A 106 1.18 16.29 -3.21
C LYS A 106 2.17 15.41 -3.95
N ALA A 107 2.69 14.37 -3.31
CA ALA A 107 3.62 13.43 -3.93
C ALA A 107 2.97 12.51 -4.96
N GLY A 108 1.63 12.50 -5.09
CA GLY A 108 0.91 11.78 -6.14
C GLY A 108 0.09 10.58 -5.67
N ALA A 109 0.06 10.29 -4.37
CA ALA A 109 -0.74 9.19 -3.83
C ALA A 109 -2.24 9.44 -3.99
N ALA A 110 -3.01 8.36 -4.06
CA ALA A 110 -4.47 8.39 -4.17
C ALA A 110 -5.18 8.25 -2.82
N ALA A 111 -4.55 7.50 -1.93
CA ALA A 111 -5.09 7.13 -0.63
C ALA A 111 -3.95 6.95 0.37
N LEU A 112 -4.25 7.11 1.64
CA LEU A 112 -3.41 6.61 2.72
C LEU A 112 -4.26 5.91 3.77
N HIS A 113 -3.60 5.06 4.57
CA HIS A 113 -4.17 4.62 5.84
C HIS A 113 -3.31 5.10 7.02
N ILE A 114 -3.97 5.43 8.14
CA ILE A 114 -3.34 5.71 9.44
C ILE A 114 -3.87 4.73 10.48
N GLU A 115 -3.03 4.36 11.45
CA GLU A 115 -3.35 3.34 12.46
C GLU A 115 -3.42 3.85 13.90
N ASP A 116 -4.11 3.09 14.75
CA ASP A 116 -4.35 3.38 16.17
C ASP A 116 -3.26 2.87 17.11
N GLN A 117 -2.09 2.51 16.59
CA GLN A 117 -0.97 2.12 17.45
C GLN A 117 -0.36 3.30 18.21
N VAL A 118 0.24 3.01 19.36
CA VAL A 118 1.15 3.91 20.07
C VAL A 118 2.44 4.08 19.24
N GLY A 119 3.18 5.18 19.44
CA GLY A 119 4.48 5.40 18.82
C GLY A 119 5.47 4.23 19.00
N ALA A 120 6.46 4.13 18.10
CA ALA A 120 7.27 2.91 17.90
C ALA A 120 6.39 1.68 17.58
N LYS A 121 5.51 1.87 16.59
CA LYS A 121 4.57 0.86 16.08
C LYS A 121 5.25 -0.44 15.68
N ARG A 122 4.47 -1.52 15.62
CA ARG A 122 4.91 -2.86 15.21
C ARG A 122 4.05 -3.39 14.08
N CYS A 123 4.59 -4.34 13.34
CA CYS A 123 3.82 -5.12 12.37
C CYS A 123 2.55 -5.72 13.01
N GLY A 124 1.40 -5.57 12.37
CA GLY A 124 0.09 -5.99 12.86
C GLY A 124 -0.06 -7.48 13.17
N HIS A 125 0.80 -8.34 12.61
CA HIS A 125 0.81 -9.78 12.87
C HIS A 125 1.80 -10.21 13.98
N ARG A 126 2.37 -9.27 14.75
CA ARG A 126 3.29 -9.55 15.87
C ARG A 126 2.61 -9.32 17.23
N PRO A 127 3.00 -10.06 18.29
CA PRO A 127 2.45 -9.89 19.63
C PRO A 127 2.93 -8.60 20.32
N ASN A 128 2.26 -8.24 21.42
CA ASN A 128 2.60 -7.10 22.29
C ASN A 128 2.52 -5.74 21.58
N LYS A 129 1.45 -5.53 20.83
CA LYS A 129 1.09 -4.23 20.26
C LYS A 129 0.38 -3.40 21.33
N ALA A 130 0.60 -2.10 21.32
CA ALA A 130 -0.15 -1.15 22.14
C ALA A 130 -0.89 -0.21 21.22
N ILE A 131 -2.15 0.06 21.53
CA ILE A 131 -2.99 1.00 20.81
C ILE A 131 -3.34 2.18 21.72
N VAL A 132 -3.63 3.31 21.09
CA VAL A 132 -4.04 4.53 21.78
C VAL A 132 -5.51 4.45 22.19
N SER A 133 -5.97 5.43 22.98
CA SER A 133 -7.39 5.53 23.27
C SER A 133 -8.20 5.77 21.98
N LYS A 134 -9.49 5.43 22.03
CA LYS A 134 -10.40 5.66 20.90
C LYS A 134 -10.43 7.14 20.52
N GLU A 135 -10.43 8.02 21.52
CA GLU A 135 -10.46 9.48 21.37
C GLU A 135 -9.20 10.01 20.68
N GLU A 136 -8.02 9.49 21.04
CA GLU A 136 -6.77 9.91 20.40
C GLU A 136 -6.76 9.53 18.90
N MET A 137 -7.21 8.32 18.56
CA MET A 137 -7.30 7.94 17.14
C MET A 137 -8.34 8.76 16.38
N VAL A 138 -9.48 9.06 17.01
CA VAL A 138 -10.50 9.96 16.45
C VAL A 138 -9.91 11.34 16.15
N ASP A 139 -9.06 11.88 17.02
CA ASP A 139 -8.40 13.18 16.78
C ASP A 139 -7.38 13.10 15.63
N ARG A 140 -6.65 11.98 15.50
CA ARG A 140 -5.77 11.75 14.33
C ARG A 140 -6.56 11.72 13.02
N ILE A 141 -7.69 11.02 13.00
CA ILE A 141 -8.56 10.93 11.81
C ILE A 141 -9.12 12.30 11.45
N ARG A 142 -9.64 13.06 12.42
CA ARG A 142 -10.14 14.42 12.18
C ARG A 142 -9.06 15.33 11.61
N ALA A 143 -7.84 15.29 12.16
CA ALA A 143 -6.71 16.05 11.64
C ALA A 143 -6.34 15.64 10.20
N ALA A 144 -6.41 14.35 9.88
CA ALA A 144 -6.13 13.85 8.54
C ALA A 144 -7.21 14.28 7.52
N VAL A 145 -8.48 14.21 7.91
CA VAL A 145 -9.62 14.63 7.08
C VAL A 145 -9.59 16.14 6.83
N ASP A 146 -9.38 16.96 7.86
CA ASP A 146 -9.26 18.42 7.73
C ASP A 146 -8.07 18.84 6.84
N ALA A 147 -6.97 18.09 6.89
CA ALA A 147 -5.78 18.39 6.10
C ALA A 147 -5.93 18.08 4.60
N ARG A 148 -6.98 17.38 4.19
CA ARG A 148 -7.24 16.96 2.80
C ARG A 148 -7.27 18.15 1.85
N THR A 149 -6.45 18.11 0.80
CA THR A 149 -6.40 19.18 -0.24
C THR A 149 -7.12 18.82 -1.53
N ASP A 150 -7.32 17.53 -1.79
CA ASP A 150 -8.18 17.01 -2.86
C ASP A 150 -9.35 16.28 -2.22
N PRO A 151 -10.61 16.70 -2.42
CA PRO A 151 -11.77 16.10 -1.77
C PRO A 151 -11.91 14.60 -2.04
N ASN A 152 -11.35 14.10 -3.15
CA ASN A 152 -11.40 12.68 -3.50
C ASN A 152 -10.29 11.84 -2.86
N PHE A 153 -9.22 12.47 -2.33
CA PHE A 153 -8.15 11.77 -1.63
C PHE A 153 -8.71 10.99 -0.45
N VAL A 154 -8.36 9.71 -0.35
CA VAL A 154 -8.97 8.77 0.60
C VAL A 154 -8.15 8.73 1.89
N ILE A 155 -8.85 8.88 3.02
CA ILE A 155 -8.31 8.64 4.36
C ILE A 155 -8.92 7.35 4.89
N MET A 156 -8.12 6.30 4.97
CA MET A 156 -8.51 5.01 5.53
C MET A 156 -8.04 4.90 6.98
N ALA A 157 -8.91 4.40 7.87
CA ALA A 157 -8.54 4.11 9.25
C ALA A 157 -8.18 2.63 9.38
N ARG A 158 -6.97 2.36 9.88
CA ARG A 158 -6.54 1.01 10.27
C ARG A 158 -6.68 0.84 11.78
N THR A 159 -7.15 -0.33 12.20
CA THR A 159 -7.22 -0.69 13.62
C THR A 159 -6.51 -2.01 13.90
N ASP A 160 -5.66 -2.00 14.92
CA ASP A 160 -4.98 -3.18 15.46
C ASP A 160 -5.70 -3.76 16.70
N ALA A 161 -6.86 -3.20 17.05
CA ALA A 161 -7.58 -3.47 18.30
C ALA A 161 -8.08 -4.91 18.44
N LEU A 162 -8.36 -5.62 17.35
CA LEU A 162 -8.87 -6.98 17.42
C LEU A 162 -7.98 -7.91 18.24
N ALA A 163 -6.66 -7.84 18.01
CA ALA A 163 -5.69 -8.68 18.70
C ALA A 163 -5.37 -8.22 20.14
N VAL A 164 -5.85 -7.04 20.55
CA VAL A 164 -5.52 -6.40 21.84
C VAL A 164 -6.74 -6.39 22.77
N GLU A 165 -7.90 -5.97 22.26
CA GLU A 165 -9.12 -5.71 23.03
C GLU A 165 -10.28 -6.65 22.63
N GLY A 166 -10.14 -7.42 21.55
CA GLY A 166 -11.18 -8.33 21.05
C GLY A 166 -12.13 -7.69 20.02
N LEU A 167 -13.07 -8.49 19.52
CA LEU A 167 -13.91 -8.11 18.37
C LEU A 167 -14.87 -6.95 18.67
N GLU A 168 -15.63 -7.03 19.77
CA GLU A 168 -16.61 -5.99 20.13
C GLU A 168 -15.98 -4.61 20.29
N ALA A 169 -14.83 -4.53 20.99
CA ALA A 169 -14.09 -3.28 21.15
C ALA A 169 -13.54 -2.75 19.81
N ALA A 170 -13.09 -3.65 18.93
CA ALA A 170 -12.63 -3.28 17.60
C ALA A 170 -13.78 -2.76 16.71
N LEU A 171 -14.99 -3.31 16.82
CA LEU A 171 -16.19 -2.83 16.12
C LEU A 171 -16.63 -1.44 16.63
N ASP A 172 -16.62 -1.22 17.95
CA ASP A 172 -16.91 0.09 18.56
C ASP A 172 -15.91 1.17 18.10
N ARG A 173 -14.61 0.83 18.05
CA ARG A 173 -13.57 1.71 17.49
C ARG A 173 -13.80 1.99 16.00
N ALA A 174 -14.07 0.95 15.21
CA ALA A 174 -14.36 1.08 13.79
C ALA A 174 -15.49 2.07 13.50
N GLN A 175 -16.61 1.96 14.24
CA GLN A 175 -17.73 2.89 14.10
C GLN A 175 -17.30 4.33 14.43
N ALA A 176 -16.61 4.53 15.56
CA ALA A 176 -16.13 5.87 15.93
C ALA A 176 -15.15 6.47 14.92
N TYR A 177 -14.34 5.64 14.26
CA TYR A 177 -13.39 6.07 13.24
C TYR A 177 -14.11 6.52 11.95
N VAL A 178 -15.18 5.82 11.56
CA VAL A 178 -16.08 6.24 10.46
C VAL A 178 -16.79 7.54 10.82
N ASP A 179 -17.36 7.65 12.02
CA ASP A 179 -18.05 8.86 12.50
C ASP A 179 -17.11 10.08 12.56
N ALA A 180 -15.80 9.85 12.75
CA ALA A 180 -14.76 10.87 12.72
C ALA A 180 -14.36 11.31 11.29
N GLY A 181 -14.84 10.60 10.26
CA GLY A 181 -14.65 10.94 8.85
C GLY A 181 -13.72 10.02 8.06
N ALA A 182 -13.36 8.83 8.59
CA ALA A 182 -12.64 7.84 7.80
C ALA A 182 -13.49 7.37 6.61
N ASP A 183 -12.94 7.43 5.40
CA ASP A 183 -13.66 7.06 4.17
C ASP A 183 -13.78 5.53 4.00
N MET A 184 -12.85 4.78 4.59
CA MET A 184 -12.67 3.34 4.45
C MET A 184 -12.03 2.76 5.71
N LEU A 185 -12.14 1.45 5.90
CA LEU A 185 -11.60 0.76 7.05
C LEU A 185 -10.64 -0.37 6.70
N PHE A 186 -9.63 -0.54 7.56
CA PHE A 186 -8.68 -1.65 7.52
C PHE A 186 -8.60 -2.30 8.91
N PRO A 187 -9.47 -3.28 9.19
CA PRO A 187 -9.37 -4.10 10.40
C PRO A 187 -8.24 -5.15 10.25
N GLU A 188 -7.21 -5.02 11.08
CA GLU A 188 -6.01 -5.86 11.02
C GLU A 188 -6.19 -7.21 11.73
N ALA A 189 -5.46 -8.23 11.27
CA ALA A 189 -5.35 -9.55 11.91
C ALA A 189 -6.68 -10.33 12.07
N ILE A 190 -7.64 -10.13 11.18
CA ILE A 190 -8.85 -10.97 11.10
C ILE A 190 -8.48 -12.41 10.71
N THR A 191 -9.08 -13.39 11.38
CA THR A 191 -8.82 -14.82 11.17
C THR A 191 -10.01 -15.58 10.57
N GLU A 192 -11.20 -14.98 10.53
CA GLU A 192 -12.43 -15.61 10.05
C GLU A 192 -13.22 -14.67 9.12
N LEU A 193 -13.82 -15.22 8.05
CA LEU A 193 -14.65 -14.46 7.10
C LEU A 193 -15.87 -13.79 7.77
N SER A 194 -16.43 -14.44 8.79
CA SER A 194 -17.56 -13.94 9.59
C SER A 194 -17.24 -12.60 10.28
N MET A 195 -15.98 -12.36 10.63
CA MET A 195 -15.54 -11.12 11.27
C MET A 195 -15.51 -9.98 10.27
N TYR A 196 -14.98 -10.21 9.05
CA TYR A 196 -15.06 -9.21 7.97
C TYR A 196 -16.50 -8.79 7.71
N ARG A 197 -17.43 -9.76 7.71
CA ARG A 197 -18.86 -9.47 7.55
C ARG A 197 -19.39 -8.54 8.65
N GLN A 198 -19.03 -8.81 9.91
CA GLN A 198 -19.43 -7.96 11.05
C GLN A 198 -18.88 -6.53 10.93
N PHE A 199 -17.61 -6.37 10.53
CA PHE A 199 -17.04 -5.04 10.28
C PHE A 199 -17.75 -4.32 9.13
N ALA A 200 -18.07 -5.01 8.03
CA ALA A 200 -18.79 -4.43 6.90
C ALA A 200 -20.21 -3.98 7.29
N ASP A 201 -20.92 -4.78 8.08
CA ASP A 201 -22.28 -4.48 8.54
C ASP A 201 -22.32 -3.26 9.49
N VAL A 202 -21.33 -3.12 10.37
CA VAL A 202 -21.23 -1.99 11.31
C VAL A 202 -20.76 -0.72 10.59
N ALA A 203 -19.61 -0.78 9.92
CA ALA A 203 -18.92 0.43 9.46
C ALA A 203 -19.59 1.09 8.25
N GLN A 204 -20.33 0.33 7.42
CA GLN A 204 -21.00 0.81 6.20
C GLN A 204 -20.10 1.61 5.23
N VAL A 205 -18.79 1.40 5.32
CA VAL A 205 -17.76 1.93 4.42
C VAL A 205 -16.96 0.77 3.82
N PRO A 206 -16.26 0.95 2.69
CA PRO A 206 -15.43 -0.09 2.10
C PRO A 206 -14.40 -0.66 3.10
N ILE A 207 -14.39 -1.98 3.25
CA ILE A 207 -13.45 -2.72 4.11
C ILE A 207 -12.32 -3.31 3.28
N LEU A 208 -11.09 -3.14 3.75
CA LEU A 208 -9.89 -3.79 3.22
C LEU A 208 -9.53 -5.02 4.03
N ALA A 209 -9.28 -6.14 3.35
CA ALA A 209 -8.70 -7.35 3.93
C ALA A 209 -7.21 -7.45 3.57
N ASN A 210 -6.35 -7.61 4.58
CA ASN A 210 -4.92 -7.81 4.40
C ASN A 210 -4.58 -9.30 4.29
N ILE A 211 -4.29 -9.75 3.07
CA ILE A 211 -3.98 -11.14 2.74
C ILE A 211 -2.46 -11.31 2.61
N THR A 212 -1.72 -10.88 3.65
CA THR A 212 -0.27 -11.11 3.72
C THR A 212 0.04 -12.56 4.08
N GLU A 213 1.14 -13.07 3.53
CA GLU A 213 1.65 -14.39 3.85
C GLU A 213 2.31 -14.41 5.24
N PHE A 214 2.39 -15.61 5.82
CA PHE A 214 3.09 -15.89 7.08
C PHE A 214 2.58 -15.07 8.28
N GLY A 215 1.33 -14.62 8.22
CA GLY A 215 0.60 -13.95 9.29
C GLY A 215 -0.39 -14.88 9.99
N ALA A 216 -1.28 -14.27 10.79
CA ALA A 216 -2.38 -14.97 11.45
C ALA A 216 -3.59 -15.19 10.53
N THR A 217 -3.78 -14.32 9.54
CA THR A 217 -4.91 -14.35 8.61
C THR A 217 -4.74 -15.48 7.59
N PRO A 218 -5.76 -16.33 7.39
CA PRO A 218 -5.76 -17.31 6.30
C PRO A 218 -5.66 -16.64 4.92
N LEU A 219 -5.13 -17.36 3.94
CA LEU A 219 -5.02 -16.88 2.57
C LEU A 219 -6.37 -17.00 1.83
N PHE A 220 -7.33 -16.15 2.21
CA PHE A 220 -8.65 -16.11 1.60
C PHE A 220 -8.56 -15.71 0.12
N THR A 221 -9.39 -16.36 -0.68
CA THR A 221 -9.62 -16.06 -2.10
C THR A 221 -10.48 -14.80 -2.28
N THR A 222 -10.45 -14.20 -3.47
CA THR A 222 -11.31 -13.06 -3.79
C THR A 222 -12.80 -13.40 -3.72
N ASP A 223 -13.21 -14.63 -4.03
CA ASP A 223 -14.60 -15.07 -3.91
C ASP A 223 -15.04 -15.24 -2.45
N GLU A 224 -14.17 -15.79 -1.59
CA GLU A 224 -14.43 -15.85 -0.14
C GLU A 224 -14.56 -14.45 0.47
N LEU A 225 -13.64 -13.54 0.12
CA LEU A 225 -13.68 -12.15 0.56
C LEU A 225 -14.93 -11.42 0.06
N ARG A 226 -15.33 -11.64 -1.20
CA ARG A 226 -16.58 -11.12 -1.75
C ARG A 226 -17.78 -11.59 -0.94
N SER A 227 -17.83 -12.87 -0.59
CA SER A 227 -18.94 -13.42 0.22
C SER A 227 -19.06 -12.74 1.60
N ALA A 228 -17.92 -12.30 2.15
CA ALA A 228 -17.83 -11.57 3.41
C ALA A 228 -18.01 -10.05 3.30
N HIS A 229 -18.36 -9.53 2.12
CA HIS A 229 -18.57 -8.09 1.87
C HIS A 229 -17.31 -7.23 2.05
N VAL A 230 -16.15 -7.84 1.81
CA VAL A 230 -14.88 -7.12 1.70
C VAL A 230 -14.83 -6.39 0.35
N ALA A 231 -14.43 -5.12 0.38
CA ALA A 231 -14.36 -4.29 -0.82
C ALA A 231 -12.98 -4.30 -1.48
N MET A 232 -11.91 -4.59 -0.74
CA MET A 232 -10.53 -4.61 -1.22
C MET A 232 -9.74 -5.78 -0.65
N ALA A 233 -8.94 -6.44 -1.49
CA ALA A 233 -7.99 -7.48 -1.08
C ALA A 233 -6.56 -6.97 -1.28
N LEU A 234 -5.84 -6.76 -0.17
CA LEU A 234 -4.48 -6.25 -0.17
C LEU A 234 -3.46 -7.39 -0.11
N TYR A 235 -2.47 -7.34 -1.00
CA TYR A 235 -1.33 -8.26 -1.05
C TYR A 235 -0.04 -7.44 -0.85
N PRO A 236 0.32 -7.09 0.40
CA PRO A 236 1.19 -5.94 0.64
C PRO A 236 2.67 -6.20 0.31
N LEU A 237 3.14 -7.44 0.35
CA LEU A 237 4.55 -7.80 0.19
C LEU A 237 4.79 -9.06 -0.65
N SER A 238 3.76 -9.63 -1.29
CA SER A 238 3.85 -10.92 -1.98
C SER A 238 4.97 -10.94 -3.04
N ALA A 239 4.98 -9.95 -3.93
CA ALA A 239 6.03 -9.80 -4.95
C ALA A 239 7.41 -9.54 -4.33
N PHE A 240 7.47 -8.74 -3.25
CA PHE A 240 8.71 -8.44 -2.54
C PHE A 240 9.33 -9.69 -1.90
N ARG A 241 8.52 -10.58 -1.31
CA ARG A 241 9.02 -11.85 -0.76
C ARG A 241 9.60 -12.75 -1.86
N ALA A 242 8.90 -12.85 -2.99
CA ALA A 242 9.34 -13.64 -4.14
C ALA A 242 10.64 -13.10 -4.74
N MET A 243 10.74 -11.79 -4.98
CA MET A 243 11.93 -11.18 -5.58
C MET A 243 13.16 -11.38 -4.68
N ASN A 244 13.00 -11.29 -3.35
CA ASN A 244 14.11 -11.47 -2.41
C ASN A 244 14.64 -12.90 -2.45
N ARG A 245 13.76 -13.90 -2.53
CA ARG A 245 14.17 -15.31 -2.67
C ARG A 245 14.92 -15.56 -3.98
N ALA A 246 14.44 -14.99 -5.08
CA ALA A 246 15.10 -15.13 -6.39
C ALA A 246 16.49 -14.47 -6.39
N ALA A 247 16.61 -13.25 -5.85
CA ALA A 247 17.88 -12.54 -5.72
C ALA A 247 18.88 -13.31 -4.84
N GLU A 248 18.43 -13.81 -3.68
CA GLU A 248 19.26 -14.64 -2.79
C GLU A 248 19.82 -15.86 -3.53
N LYS A 249 18.98 -16.58 -4.29
CA LYS A 249 19.42 -17.73 -5.10
C LYS A 249 20.51 -17.34 -6.10
N VAL A 250 20.36 -16.22 -6.81
CA VAL A 250 21.38 -15.74 -7.75
C VAL A 250 22.70 -15.42 -7.03
N TYR A 251 22.65 -14.70 -5.91
CA TYR A 251 23.85 -14.39 -5.14
C TYR A 251 24.57 -15.64 -4.63
N THR A 252 23.82 -16.62 -4.11
CA THR A 252 24.38 -17.88 -3.61
C THR A 252 25.05 -18.68 -4.73
N VAL A 253 24.35 -18.94 -5.84
CA VAL A 253 24.89 -19.74 -6.94
C VAL A 253 26.09 -19.04 -7.58
N LEU A 254 25.99 -17.74 -7.85
CA LEU A 254 27.11 -16.98 -8.41
C LEU A 254 28.35 -17.01 -7.49
N ARG A 255 28.15 -16.94 -6.17
CA ARG A 255 29.25 -17.00 -5.20
C ARG A 255 29.89 -18.39 -5.12
N GLN A 256 29.12 -19.45 -5.26
CA GLN A 256 29.59 -20.84 -5.19
C GLN A 256 30.27 -21.29 -6.48
N GLU A 257 29.70 -20.95 -7.63
CA GLU A 257 30.13 -21.46 -8.93
C GLU A 257 31.05 -20.48 -9.69
N GLY A 258 31.14 -19.22 -9.25
CA GLY A 258 31.88 -18.17 -9.96
C GLY A 258 31.23 -17.75 -11.29
N THR A 259 30.00 -18.18 -11.56
CA THR A 259 29.24 -17.86 -12.78
C THR A 259 27.73 -17.98 -12.55
N GLN A 260 26.93 -17.22 -13.29
CA GLN A 260 25.45 -17.26 -13.23
C GLN A 260 24.80 -18.21 -14.24
N LYS A 261 25.58 -19.03 -14.98
CA LYS A 261 25.07 -19.88 -16.08
C LYS A 261 23.86 -20.74 -15.68
N ASN A 262 23.88 -21.30 -14.47
CA ASN A 262 22.85 -22.21 -13.97
C ASN A 262 21.62 -21.50 -13.35
N VAL A 263 21.55 -20.17 -13.47
CA VAL A 263 20.42 -19.36 -12.98
C VAL A 263 19.93 -18.34 -14.02
N ILE A 264 20.31 -18.48 -15.29
CA ILE A 264 19.80 -17.61 -16.37
C ILE A 264 18.30 -17.82 -16.61
N ASP A 265 17.82 -19.05 -16.46
CA ASP A 265 16.43 -19.45 -16.71
C ASP A 265 15.41 -18.81 -15.76
N ILE A 266 15.86 -18.32 -14.61
CA ILE A 266 15.01 -17.62 -13.63
C ILE A 266 15.06 -16.08 -13.75
N MET A 267 15.85 -15.54 -14.68
CA MET A 267 15.99 -14.09 -14.86
C MET A 267 14.97 -13.55 -15.85
N GLN A 268 14.46 -12.35 -15.56
CA GLN A 268 13.79 -11.56 -16.58
C GLN A 268 14.78 -11.27 -17.72
N THR A 269 14.37 -11.54 -18.95
CA THR A 269 15.18 -11.27 -20.14
C THR A 269 15.29 -9.76 -20.39
N ARG A 270 16.27 -9.38 -21.22
CA ARG A 270 16.45 -7.97 -21.60
C ARG A 270 15.25 -7.38 -22.33
N ASN A 271 14.63 -8.14 -23.23
CA ASN A 271 13.49 -7.67 -23.99
C ASN A 271 12.27 -7.49 -23.09
N GLU A 272 11.99 -8.42 -22.18
CA GLU A 272 10.92 -8.28 -21.20
C GLU A 272 11.10 -7.03 -20.32
N LEU A 273 12.34 -6.74 -19.89
CA LEU A 273 12.65 -5.50 -19.17
C LEU A 273 12.34 -4.26 -20.02
N TYR A 274 12.79 -4.23 -21.28
CA TYR A 274 12.59 -3.10 -22.19
C TYR A 274 11.11 -2.82 -22.46
N GLU A 275 10.33 -3.87 -22.69
CA GLU A 275 8.88 -3.76 -22.81
C GLU A 275 8.23 -3.23 -21.52
N SER A 276 8.73 -3.66 -20.36
CA SER A 276 8.17 -3.27 -19.06
C SER A 276 8.35 -1.79 -18.75
N ILE A 277 9.40 -1.15 -19.27
CA ILE A 277 9.74 0.26 -19.02
C ILE A 277 9.48 1.17 -20.22
N ASN A 278 8.77 0.68 -21.25
CA ASN A 278 8.52 1.41 -22.50
C ASN A 278 9.79 1.91 -23.19
N TYR A 279 10.89 1.15 -23.13
CA TYR A 279 12.21 1.56 -23.59
C TYR A 279 12.20 2.05 -25.04
N TYR A 280 11.60 1.26 -25.95
CA TYR A 280 11.56 1.56 -27.38
C TYR A 280 10.84 2.87 -27.71
N GLN A 281 9.86 3.30 -26.90
CA GLN A 281 9.18 4.59 -27.12
C GLN A 281 10.10 5.78 -26.85
N PHE A 282 11.04 5.66 -25.92
CA PHE A 282 12.04 6.70 -25.69
C PHE A 282 13.09 6.73 -26.80
N GLU A 283 13.53 5.56 -27.25
CA GLU A 283 14.46 5.43 -28.38
C GLU A 283 13.89 6.05 -29.66
N GLU A 284 12.62 5.74 -29.99
CA GLU A 284 11.92 6.32 -31.14
C GLU A 284 11.79 7.85 -31.05
N LYS A 285 11.46 8.38 -29.87
CA LYS A 285 11.36 9.84 -29.65
C LYS A 285 12.71 10.53 -29.83
N LEU A 286 13.79 9.92 -29.35
CA LEU A 286 15.14 10.44 -29.50
C LEU A 286 15.52 10.51 -30.99
N ASP A 287 15.31 9.41 -31.71
CA ASP A 287 15.55 9.32 -33.15
C ASP A 287 14.76 10.38 -33.94
N ALA A 288 13.47 10.57 -33.63
CA ALA A 288 12.64 11.57 -34.28
C ALA A 288 13.14 13.01 -34.05
N LEU A 289 13.57 13.34 -32.83
CA LEU A 289 14.07 14.68 -32.48
C LEU A 289 15.39 15.02 -33.18
N TYR A 290 16.30 14.05 -33.34
CA TYR A 290 17.62 14.29 -33.92
C TYR A 290 17.66 14.14 -35.44
N ARG A 291 16.74 13.39 -36.07
CA ARG A 291 16.59 13.39 -37.54
C ARG A 291 16.16 14.78 -38.07
N ASN A 292 15.29 15.48 -37.33
CA ASN A 292 14.80 16.82 -37.70
C ASN A 292 15.83 17.96 -37.50
N LYS A 293 17.03 17.69 -36.95
CA LYS A 293 18.12 18.68 -36.81
C LYS A 293 19.15 18.61 -37.94
N LYS A 294 19.04 17.65 -38.85
CA LYS A 294 19.96 17.46 -39.99
C LYS A 294 19.40 17.95 -41.33
N SER A 295 18.26 18.64 -41.33
CA SER A 295 17.68 19.37 -42.48
C SER A 295 17.71 20.87 -42.21
#